data_AF-A0A126PFT0-F1
#
_entry.id   AF-A0A126PFT0-F1
#
_cell.length_a   1.000
_cell.length_b   1.000
_cell.length_c   1.000
_cell.angle_alpha   90.00
_cell.angle_beta   90.00
_cell.angle_gamma   90.00
#
_symmetry.space_group_name_H-M   'P 1'
#
loop_
_entity.id
_entity.type
_entity.pdbx_description
1 polymer ?
#
loop_
_entity_poly.entity_id
_entity_poly.type
_entity_poly.pdbx_seq_one_letter_code
_entity_poly.pdbx_strand_id
1 'polypeptide(L)'
;MATHLRIHLGKERELYEHPPLVPAAEQARVFTAPDWADAHLLRMLAPANHVGFLLQLGYFQISQRFYVATRYHAADIAYVAQQVGLGADDFAAARFIMPTSSSSVSNWASAGSRRPPQTGSTRRPCA
;
A
#
# COMPACT_ATOMS: atom_id res chain seq x y z
N MET A 1 -15.12 7.56 33.65
CA MET A 1 -14.48 6.24 33.43
C MET A 1 -13.28 6.48 32.51
N ALA A 2 -12.09 6.66 33.07
CA ALA A 2 -10.89 6.93 32.27
C ALA A 2 -10.43 5.61 31.63
N THR A 3 -10.51 5.52 30.31
CA THR A 3 -9.98 4.38 29.55
C THR A 3 -8.46 4.42 29.65
N HIS A 4 -7.90 3.63 30.56
CA HIS A 4 -6.46 3.52 30.74
C HIS A 4 -5.85 2.72 29.58
N LEU A 5 -5.38 3.44 28.55
CA LEU A 5 -4.65 2.86 27.43
C LEU A 5 -3.30 2.34 27.91
N ARG A 6 -3.12 1.01 27.95
CA ARG A 6 -1.83 0.38 28.21
C ARG A 6 -0.98 0.48 26.94
N ILE A 7 -0.06 1.44 26.91
CA ILE A 7 0.93 1.55 25.84
C ILE A 7 1.92 0.41 26.05
N HIS A 8 1.86 -0.60 25.18
CA HIS A 8 2.70 -1.80 25.26
C HIS A 8 4.18 -1.43 25.07
N LEU A 9 4.98 -1.63 26.12
CA LEU A 9 6.36 -1.18 26.22
C LEU A 9 7.32 -2.32 25.83
N GLY A 10 8.10 -2.11 24.76
CA GLY A 10 9.22 -2.98 24.36
C GLY A 10 8.88 -3.95 23.23
N LYS A 11 8.63 -5.22 23.55
CA LYS A 11 8.58 -6.32 22.56
C LYS A 11 7.44 -6.21 21.54
N GLU A 12 6.28 -5.72 21.95
CA GLU A 12 5.16 -5.54 21.02
C GLU A 12 5.42 -4.41 20.03
N ARG A 13 6.21 -3.38 20.40
CA ARG A 13 6.58 -2.29 19.47
C ARG A 13 7.39 -2.81 18.29
N GLU A 14 8.28 -3.77 18.52
CA GLU A 14 9.07 -4.39 17.44
C GLU A 14 8.19 -5.16 16.46
N LEU A 15 7.23 -5.96 16.96
CA LEU A 15 6.26 -6.65 16.11
C LEU A 15 5.42 -5.69 15.26
N TYR A 16 5.19 -4.49 15.77
CA TYR A 16 4.47 -3.42 15.09
C TYR A 16 5.34 -2.66 14.09
N GLU A 17 6.64 -2.62 14.31
CA GLU A 17 7.61 -1.89 13.51
C GLU A 17 8.14 -2.70 12.33
N HIS A 18 8.06 -4.02 12.40
CA HIS A 18 8.51 -4.94 11.35
C HIS A 18 7.33 -5.51 10.56
N PRO A 19 7.49 -5.68 9.22
CA PRO A 19 6.47 -6.33 8.42
C PRO A 19 6.32 -7.79 8.83
N PRO A 20 5.08 -8.32 8.85
CA PRO A 20 4.85 -9.73 9.08
C PRO A 20 5.51 -10.57 7.98
N LEU A 21 5.92 -11.80 8.32
CA LEU A 21 6.44 -12.75 7.34
C LEU A 21 5.28 -13.23 6.46
N VAL A 22 5.41 -13.05 5.15
CA VAL A 22 4.45 -13.57 4.16
C VAL A 22 5.01 -14.88 3.61
N PRO A 23 4.33 -16.03 3.79
CA PRO A 23 4.78 -17.28 3.21
C PRO A 23 4.64 -17.26 1.69
N ALA A 24 5.54 -17.95 0.97
CA ALA A 24 5.55 -17.98 -0.50
C ALA A 24 4.19 -18.33 -1.14
N ALA A 25 3.42 -19.21 -0.49
CA ALA A 25 2.08 -19.59 -0.95
C ALA A 25 1.06 -18.44 -0.90
N GLU A 26 1.25 -17.45 -0.02
CA GLU A 26 0.35 -16.29 0.12
C GLU A 26 0.87 -15.05 -0.62
N GLN A 27 2.14 -15.02 -1.04
CA GLN A 27 2.73 -13.88 -1.76
C GLN A 27 1.89 -13.47 -2.98
N ALA A 28 1.40 -14.45 -3.75
CA ALA A 28 0.52 -14.19 -4.88
C ALA A 28 -0.76 -13.46 -4.47
N ARG A 29 -1.40 -13.87 -3.37
CA ARG A 29 -2.64 -13.25 -2.90
C ARG A 29 -2.40 -11.86 -2.31
N VAL A 30 -1.28 -11.69 -1.59
CA VAL A 30 -0.96 -10.45 -0.88
C VAL A 30 -0.45 -9.36 -1.82
N PHE A 31 0.42 -9.71 -2.78
CA PHE A 31 1.07 -8.75 -3.67
C PHE A 31 0.40 -8.62 -5.03
N THR A 32 -0.81 -9.17 -5.21
CA THR A 32 -1.61 -8.89 -6.41
C THR A 32 -2.03 -7.42 -6.43
N ALA A 33 -1.72 -6.74 -7.53
CA ALA A 33 -2.19 -5.38 -7.77
C ALA A 33 -3.70 -5.38 -8.02
N PRO A 34 -4.50 -4.62 -7.26
CA PRO A 34 -5.91 -4.43 -7.58
C PRO A 34 -6.08 -3.49 -8.78
N ASP A 35 -7.16 -3.60 -9.54
CA ASP A 35 -7.36 -2.85 -10.80
C ASP A 35 -7.23 -1.32 -10.65
N TRP A 36 -7.61 -0.78 -9.49
CA TRP A 36 -7.49 0.67 -9.22
C TRP A 36 -6.03 1.13 -9.03
N ALA A 37 -5.13 0.20 -8.67
CA ALA A 37 -3.72 0.49 -8.44
C ALA A 37 -2.96 0.70 -9.75
N ASP A 38 -3.45 0.18 -10.89
CA ASP A 38 -2.81 0.34 -12.19
C ASP A 38 -2.67 1.81 -12.59
N ALA A 39 -3.70 2.62 -12.34
CA ALA A 39 -3.65 4.06 -12.59
C ALA A 39 -2.56 4.78 -11.78
N HIS A 40 -2.22 4.25 -10.59
CA HIS A 40 -1.15 4.78 -9.77
C HIS A 40 0.22 4.31 -10.26
N LEU A 41 0.34 3.03 -10.64
CA LEU A 41 1.56 2.46 -11.22
C LEU A 41 1.95 3.21 -12.51
N LEU A 42 1.00 3.46 -13.41
CA LEU A 42 1.25 4.17 -14.68
C LEU A 42 1.77 5.61 -14.49
N ARG A 43 1.52 6.23 -13.32
CA ARG A 43 2.00 7.58 -13.01
C ARG A 43 3.42 7.59 -12.44
N MET A 44 4.00 6.43 -12.10
CA MET A 44 5.33 6.35 -11.53
C MET A 44 6.37 6.27 -12.65
N LEU A 45 7.34 7.19 -12.61
CA LEU A 45 8.37 7.30 -13.64
C LEU A 45 9.45 6.22 -13.54
N ALA A 46 9.68 5.64 -12.36
CA ALA A 46 10.73 4.66 -12.13
C ALA A 46 10.12 3.27 -11.88
N PRO A 47 10.49 2.25 -12.66
CA PRO A 47 10.02 0.88 -12.47
C PRO A 47 10.32 0.34 -11.05
N ALA A 48 11.45 0.73 -10.44
CA ALA A 48 11.79 0.38 -9.07
C ALA A 48 10.76 0.91 -8.04
N ASN A 49 10.05 2.00 -8.35
CA ASN A 49 9.00 2.52 -7.46
C ASN A 49 7.74 1.66 -7.50
N HIS A 50 7.50 0.92 -8.59
CA HIS A 50 6.38 -0.04 -8.66
C HIS A 50 6.56 -1.15 -7.63
N VAL A 51 7.78 -1.65 -7.48
CA VAL A 51 8.12 -2.69 -6.50
C VAL A 51 7.83 -2.20 -5.08
N GLY A 52 8.32 -1.02 -4.72
CA GLY A 52 8.06 -0.43 -3.41
C GLY A 52 6.57 -0.17 -3.14
N PHE A 53 5.83 0.30 -4.15
CA PHE A 53 4.40 0.55 -4.02
C PHE A 53 3.58 -0.74 -3.84
N LEU A 54 3.87 -1.80 -4.60
CA LEU A 54 3.18 -3.08 -4.48
C LEU A 54 3.48 -3.76 -3.15
N LEU A 55 4.73 -3.73 -2.69
CA LEU A 55 5.11 -4.21 -1.36
C LEU A 55 4.31 -3.46 -0.28
N GLN A 56 4.29 -2.13 -0.36
CA GLN A 56 3.58 -1.31 0.60
C GLN A 56 2.07 -1.58 0.60
N LEU A 57 1.48 -1.76 -0.57
CA LEU A 57 0.06 -2.08 -0.70
C LEU A 57 -0.26 -3.48 -0.15
N GLY A 58 0.56 -4.49 -0.45
CA GLY A 58 0.37 -5.85 0.05
C GLY A 58 0.49 -5.93 1.56
N TYR A 59 1.53 -5.31 2.15
CA TYR A 59 1.68 -5.24 3.60
C TYR A 59 0.54 -4.44 4.25
N PHE A 60 0.09 -3.36 3.63
CA PHE A 60 -1.05 -2.59 4.13
C PHE A 60 -2.32 -3.43 4.16
N GLN A 61 -2.57 -4.30 3.19
CA GLN A 61 -3.75 -5.17 3.20
C GLN A 61 -3.78 -6.10 4.42
N ILE A 62 -2.63 -6.69 4.79
CA ILE A 62 -2.56 -7.67 5.88
C ILE A 62 -2.38 -7.05 7.27
N SER A 63 -1.62 -5.96 7.39
CA SER A 63 -1.31 -5.35 8.68
C SER A 63 -1.91 -3.97 8.89
N GLN A 64 -2.55 -3.39 7.87
CA GLN A 64 -3.12 -2.03 7.88
C GLN A 64 -2.10 -0.96 8.25
N ARG A 65 -0.84 -1.18 7.87
CA ARG A 65 0.30 -0.34 8.25
C ARG A 65 1.28 -0.14 7.11
N PHE A 66 2.06 0.93 7.23
CA PHE A 66 3.16 1.24 6.34
C PHE A 66 4.49 0.93 7.03
N TYR A 67 5.40 0.32 6.28
CA TYR A 67 6.75 0.00 6.72
C TYR A 67 7.76 0.72 5.83
N VAL A 68 8.94 0.96 6.38
CA VAL A 68 10.07 1.51 5.63
C VAL A 68 10.65 0.45 4.68
N ALA A 69 11.12 0.86 3.51
CA ALA A 69 11.61 -0.06 2.49
C ALA A 69 12.79 -0.94 2.94
N THR A 70 13.58 -0.46 3.90
CA THR A 70 14.69 -1.22 4.49
C THR A 70 14.26 -2.40 5.36
N ARG A 71 12.97 -2.48 5.72
CA ARG A 71 12.42 -3.56 6.56
C ARG A 71 11.69 -4.63 5.76
N TYR A 72 11.50 -4.46 4.46
CA TYR A 72 10.87 -5.48 3.63
C TYR A 72 11.73 -6.73 3.51
N HIS A 73 11.09 -7.90 3.48
CA HIS A 73 11.79 -9.17 3.36
C HIS A 73 12.31 -9.36 1.95
N ALA A 74 13.56 -9.82 1.81
CA ALA A 74 14.20 -10.02 0.50
C ALA A 74 13.42 -10.98 -0.40
N ALA A 75 12.76 -11.99 0.17
CA ALA A 75 11.90 -12.92 -0.57
C ALA A 75 10.69 -12.22 -1.20
N ASP A 76 10.08 -11.27 -0.47
CA ASP A 76 8.93 -10.51 -0.95
C ASP A 76 9.37 -9.50 -2.02
N ILE A 77 10.53 -8.85 -1.82
CA ILE A 77 11.13 -7.96 -2.83
C ILE A 77 11.40 -8.73 -4.13
N ALA A 78 12.01 -9.90 -4.04
CA ALA A 78 12.31 -10.72 -5.21
C ALA A 78 11.04 -11.16 -5.94
N TYR A 79 10.00 -11.56 -5.19
CA TYR A 79 8.70 -11.93 -5.77
C TYR A 79 8.07 -10.78 -6.55
N VAL A 80 7.97 -9.60 -5.94
CA VAL A 80 7.35 -8.43 -6.57
C VAL A 80 8.21 -7.90 -7.73
N ALA A 81 9.54 -7.92 -7.60
CA ALA A 81 10.44 -7.52 -8.69
C ALA A 81 10.20 -8.40 -9.93
N GLN A 82 10.06 -9.72 -9.75
CA GLN A 82 9.72 -10.63 -10.84
C GLN A 82 8.37 -10.31 -11.49
N GLN A 83 7.35 -9.95 -10.71
CA GLN A 83 6.03 -9.58 -11.25
C GLN A 83 6.09 -8.32 -12.13
N VAL A 84 6.96 -7.37 -11.80
CA VAL A 84 7.15 -6.12 -12.56
C VAL A 84 8.13 -6.32 -13.73
N GLY A 85 8.79 -7.48 -13.84
CA GLY A 85 9.78 -7.78 -14.88
C GLY A 85 11.15 -7.14 -14.62
N LEU A 86 11.49 -6.89 -13.34
CA LEU A 86 12.78 -6.33 -12.91
C LEU A 86 13.60 -7.38 -12.16
N GLY A 87 14.93 -7.23 -12.18
CA GLY A 87 15.80 -7.99 -11.30
C GLY A 87 15.66 -7.52 -9.85
N ALA A 88 15.82 -8.42 -8.87
CA ALA A 88 15.77 -8.05 -7.46
C ALA A 88 16.83 -6.98 -7.10
N ASP A 89 17.96 -6.98 -7.79
CA ASP A 89 19.06 -6.01 -7.64
C ASP A 89 18.75 -4.61 -8.19
N ASP A 90 17.74 -4.46 -9.06
CA ASP A 90 17.30 -3.15 -9.56
C ASP A 90 16.52 -2.37 -8.49
N PHE A 91 16.00 -3.05 -7.48
CA PHE A 91 15.33 -2.41 -6.35
C PHE A 91 16.34 -1.98 -5.27
N ALA A 92 16.79 -0.72 -5.36
CA ALA A 92 17.53 -0.10 -4.28
C ALA A 92 16.56 0.46 -3.22
N ALA A 93 16.43 -0.23 -2.07
CA ALA A 93 15.63 0.25 -0.93
C ALA A 93 16.02 1.67 -0.47
N ALA A 94 17.29 2.06 -0.65
CA ALA A 94 17.79 3.40 -0.37
C ALA A 94 17.33 4.47 -1.37
N ARG A 95 16.91 4.08 -2.58
CA ARG A 95 16.40 4.98 -3.64
C ARG A 95 14.89 5.16 -3.57
N PHE A 96 14.17 4.22 -2.95
CA PHE A 96 12.75 4.35 -2.71
C PHE A 96 12.48 5.38 -1.60
N ILE A 97 12.35 6.64 -2.01
CA ILE A 97 11.81 7.69 -1.14
C ILE A 97 10.29 7.63 -1.27
N MET A 98 9.64 7.20 -0.20
CA MET A 98 8.18 7.20 -0.15
C MET A 98 7.68 8.65 -0.31
N PRO A 99 6.76 8.97 -1.24
CA PRO A 99 6.21 10.32 -1.38
C PRO A 99 5.28 10.75 -0.24
N THR A 100 5.17 9.99 0.86
CA THR A 100 4.29 10.33 1.99
C THR A 100 5.00 11.15 3.06
N SER A 101 5.74 12.20 2.67
CA SER A 101 6.04 13.28 3.61
C SER A 101 4.72 13.99 3.95
N SER A 102 3.95 13.44 4.90
CA SER A 102 2.76 13.97 5.59
C SER A 102 1.54 14.42 4.76
N SER A 103 1.71 14.98 3.56
CA SER A 103 0.65 15.67 2.81
C SER A 103 -0.21 14.77 1.92
N SER A 104 0.23 13.55 1.59
CA SER A 104 -0.50 12.67 0.66
C SER A 104 -1.43 11.65 1.34
N VAL A 105 -1.27 11.37 2.63
CA VAL A 105 -2.14 10.44 3.40
C VAL A 105 -3.57 10.98 3.49
N SER A 106 -3.74 12.29 3.59
CA SER A 106 -5.05 12.94 3.65
C SER A 106 -5.87 12.73 2.37
N ASN A 107 -5.22 12.58 1.21
CA ASN A 107 -5.93 12.51 -0.07
C ASN A 107 -6.47 11.10 -0.39
N TRP A 108 -5.84 10.05 0.15
CA TRP A 108 -6.29 8.66 -0.04
C TRP A 108 -7.49 8.33 0.86
N ALA A 109 -7.47 8.77 2.12
CA ALA A 109 -8.61 8.58 3.03
C ALA A 109 -9.89 9.30 2.53
N SER A 110 -9.74 10.41 1.79
CA SER A 110 -10.86 11.12 1.16
C SER A 110 -11.36 10.48 -0.14
N ALA A 111 -10.54 9.68 -0.82
CA ALA A 111 -10.94 9.00 -2.07
C ALA A 111 -11.99 7.91 -1.83
N GLY A 112 -11.99 7.27 -0.66
CA GLY A 112 -12.99 6.25 -0.28
C GLY A 112 -14.35 6.81 0.17
N SER A 113 -14.52 8.13 0.29
CA SER A 113 -15.76 8.75 0.79
C SER A 113 -16.64 9.40 -0.28
N ARG A 114 -16.32 9.28 -1.57
CA ARG A 114 -17.21 9.77 -2.62
C ARG A 114 -18.39 8.81 -2.82
N ARG A 115 -19.48 9.11 -2.10
CA ARG A 115 -20.86 8.67 -2.44
C ARG A 115 -21.04 8.76 -3.97
N PRO A 116 -21.61 7.73 -4.63
CA PRO A 116 -21.96 7.87 -6.04
C PRO A 116 -22.89 9.07 -6.23
N PRO A 117 -22.77 9.81 -7.34
CA PRO A 117 -23.67 10.92 -7.63
C PRO A 117 -25.10 10.39 -7.72
N GLN A 118 -25.99 10.96 -6.90
CA GLN A 118 -27.43 10.77 -7.03
C GLN A 118 -27.82 11.26 -8.42
N THR A 119 -28.17 10.34 -9.32
CA THR A 119 -28.78 10.66 -10.61
C THR A 119 -30.13 11.31 -10.35
N GLY A 120 -30.15 12.64 -10.26
CA GLY A 120 -31.35 13.45 -10.23
C GLY A 120 -32.09 13.34 -11.57
N SER A 121 -33.15 12.53 -11.55
CA SER A 121 -34.14 12.35 -12.61
C SER A 121 -34.56 13.68 -13.23
N THR A 122 -34.21 13.88 -14.50
CA THR A 122 -34.71 14.97 -15.33
C THR A 122 -36.17 14.68 -15.65
N ARG A 123 -37.10 15.33 -14.93
CA ARG A 123 -38.50 15.41 -15.37
C ARG A 123 -38.53 16.20 -16.67
N ARG A 124 -38.77 15.52 -17.78
CA ARG A 124 -39.22 16.12 -19.04
C ARG A 124 -40.62 16.72 -18.82
N PRO A 125 -40.91 17.94 -19.30
CA PRO A 125 -42.28 18.35 -19.54
C PRO A 125 -42.76 17.71 -20.85
N CYS A 126 -43.90 17.02 -20.80
CA CYS A 126 -44.67 16.66 -21.99
C CYS A 126 -46.04 17.30 -21.87
N ALA A 127 -46.37 18.09 -22.90
CA ALA A 127 -47.68 18.60 -23.33
C ALA A 127 -48.46 19.47 -22.34
#